data_AF-E4MDV7-F1
#
_entry.id   AF-E4MDV7-F1
#
_cell.length_a   1.000
_cell.length_b   1.000
_cell.length_c   1.000
_cell.angle_alpha   90.00
_cell.angle_beta   90.00
_cell.angle_gamma   90.00
#
_symmetry.space_group_name_H-M   'P 1'
#
loop_
_entity.id
_entity.type
_entity.pdbx_description
1 polymer ?
#
loop_
_entity_poly.entity_id
_entity_poly.type
_entity_poly.pdbx_seq_one_letter_code
_entity_poly.pdbx_strand_id
1 'polypeptide(L)'
;MPGLRLVAVIPFRGQESRFPAADRERFRRVLAAADHSVTLSPSYHAGCYAVRNNYLVEHAALLVAWYDGSPGGTHYTVRRALGRGLEFINLHPHPAALRQAEPTLF
;
A
#
# COMPACT_ATOMS: atom_id res chain seq x y z
N MET A 1 18.24 12.55 6.57
CA MET A 1 18.52 12.52 5.12
C MET A 1 17.86 13.75 4.50
N PRO A 2 18.61 14.75 4.02
CA PRO A 2 18.02 15.89 3.32
C PRO A 2 17.23 15.37 2.10
N GLY A 3 15.96 15.76 1.98
CA GLY A 3 15.13 15.47 0.81
C GLY A 3 14.26 14.19 0.87
N LEU A 4 14.43 13.31 1.86
CA LEU A 4 13.52 12.17 2.05
C LEU A 4 12.28 12.61 2.83
N ARG A 5 11.09 12.30 2.30
CA ARG A 5 9.80 12.53 3.00
C ARG A 5 8.96 11.27 3.05
N LEU A 6 8.37 10.98 4.20
CA LEU A 6 7.39 9.94 4.41
C LEU A 6 5.97 10.53 4.32
N VAL A 7 5.17 9.98 3.40
CA VAL A 7 3.75 10.34 3.25
C VAL A 7 2.88 9.12 3.56
N ALA A 8 2.06 9.23 4.61
CA ALA A 8 1.14 8.15 5.01
C ALA A 8 -0.24 8.33 4.34
N VAL A 9 -0.65 7.37 3.51
CA VAL A 9 -1.99 7.38 2.89
C VAL A 9 -2.94 6.45 3.64
N ILE A 10 -3.97 7.06 4.23
CA ILE A 10 -4.94 6.44 5.13
C ILE A 10 -6.29 6.32 4.40
N PRO A 11 -6.90 5.12 4.32
CA PRO A 11 -8.16 4.90 3.62
C PRO A 11 -9.33 5.66 4.26
N PHE A 12 -9.38 5.77 5.59
CA PHE A 12 -10.42 6.51 6.29
C PHE A 12 -9.97 6.97 7.68
N ARG A 13 -10.58 8.06 8.19
CA ARG A 13 -10.33 8.56 9.55
C ARG A 13 -10.70 7.49 10.59
N GLY A 14 -9.80 7.23 11.54
CA GLY A 14 -10.02 6.27 12.62
C GLY A 14 -9.81 4.81 12.23
N GLN A 15 -9.12 4.51 11.13
CA GLN A 15 -8.78 3.13 10.73
C GLN A 15 -8.15 2.33 11.87
N GLU A 16 -7.31 2.97 12.66
CA GLU A 16 -6.58 2.35 13.75
C GLU A 16 -7.47 1.83 14.89
N SER A 17 -8.75 2.22 14.93
CA SER A 17 -9.72 1.63 15.85
C SER A 17 -9.96 0.13 15.58
N ARG A 18 -9.61 -0.35 14.38
CA ARG A 18 -9.70 -1.77 13.98
C ARG A 18 -8.46 -2.58 14.31
N PHE A 19 -7.41 -1.96 14.82
CA PHE A 19 -6.14 -2.64 15.12
C PHE A 19 -6.12 -3.17 16.56
N PRO A 20 -5.38 -4.28 16.81
CA PRO A 20 -4.96 -4.64 18.15
C PRO A 20 -4.23 -3.48 18.84
N ALA A 21 -4.24 -3.45 20.18
CA ALA A 21 -3.71 -2.31 20.94
C ALA A 21 -2.25 -1.96 20.59
N ALA A 22 -1.38 -2.98 20.48
CA ALA A 22 0.04 -2.79 20.13
C ALA A 22 0.22 -2.18 18.72
N ASP A 23 -0.58 -2.62 17.74
CA ASP A 23 -0.53 -2.12 16.37
C ASP A 23 -1.11 -0.71 16.26
N ARG A 24 -2.13 -0.40 17.08
CA ARG A 24 -2.68 0.96 17.17
C ARG A 24 -1.65 1.95 17.70
N GLU A 25 -0.87 1.58 18.70
CA GLU A 25 0.25 2.40 19.20
C GLU A 25 1.35 2.56 18.15
N ARG A 26 1.74 1.45 17.50
CA ARG A 26 2.73 1.49 16.41
C ARG A 26 2.28 2.40 15.27
N PHE A 27 1.01 2.29 14.84
CA PHE A 27 0.43 3.14 13.82
C PHE A 27 0.52 4.62 14.19
N ARG A 28 0.11 4.99 15.42
CA ARG A 28 0.18 6.38 15.91
C ARG A 28 1.61 6.91 15.93
N ARG A 29 2.59 6.10 16.36
CA ARG A 29 4.01 6.49 16.35
C ARG A 29 4.52 6.76 14.93
N VAL A 30 4.21 5.86 13.97
CA VAL A 30 4.61 6.04 12.57
C VAL A 30 3.93 7.27 11.96
N LEU A 31 2.63 7.45 12.21
CA LEU A 31 1.87 8.58 11.67
C LEU A 31 2.37 9.93 12.23
N ALA A 32 2.72 9.99 13.51
CA ALA A 32 3.29 11.18 14.13
C ALA A 32 4.70 11.52 13.63
N ALA A 33 5.44 10.52 13.13
CA ALA A 33 6.77 10.69 12.56
C ALA A 33 6.76 10.93 11.03
N ALA A 34 5.61 10.83 10.36
CA ALA A 34 5.49 11.08 8.93
C ALA A 34 5.47 12.59 8.65
N ASP A 35 6.13 13.01 7.55
CA ASP A 35 6.14 14.42 7.13
C ASP A 35 4.74 14.89 6.71
N HIS A 36 3.97 14.01 6.06
CA HIS A 36 2.59 14.28 5.66
C HIS A 36 1.70 13.06 5.81
N SER A 37 0.39 13.31 5.90
CA SER A 37 -0.62 12.26 5.77
C SER A 37 -1.77 12.70 4.89
N VAL A 38 -2.35 11.75 4.18
CA VAL A 38 -3.51 11.94 3.31
C VAL A 38 -4.59 10.96 3.77
N THR A 39 -5.74 11.47 4.20
CA THR A 39 -6.90 10.63 4.56
C THR A 39 -7.95 10.76 3.47
N LEU A 40 -8.32 9.64 2.84
CA LEU A 40 -9.15 9.65 1.63
C LEU A 40 -10.66 9.64 1.90
N SER A 41 -11.09 9.23 3.09
CA SER A 41 -12.49 9.20 3.48
C SER A 41 -12.71 9.64 4.94
N PRO A 42 -13.80 10.36 5.25
CA PRO A 42 -14.13 10.71 6.64
C PRO A 42 -14.54 9.50 7.48
N SER A 43 -14.98 8.40 6.85
CA SER A 43 -15.46 7.20 7.55
C SER A 43 -15.23 5.93 6.73
N TYR A 44 -15.37 4.78 7.38
CA TYR A 44 -15.33 3.51 6.65
C TYR A 44 -16.51 3.40 5.68
N HIS A 45 -16.22 2.90 4.49
CA HIS A 45 -17.21 2.37 3.55
C HIS A 45 -16.60 1.20 2.76
N ALA A 46 -17.45 0.36 2.18
CA ALA A 46 -17.00 -0.67 1.27
C ALA A 46 -16.18 -0.03 0.12
N GLY A 47 -14.99 -0.56 -0.13
CA GLY A 47 -14.08 -0.07 -1.17
C GLY A 47 -13.05 0.98 -0.76
N CYS A 48 -13.13 1.59 0.44
CA CYS A 48 -12.16 2.63 0.86
C CYS A 48 -10.68 2.15 0.83
N TYR A 49 -10.42 0.87 1.12
CA TYR A 49 -9.08 0.29 1.00
C TYR A 49 -8.59 0.19 -0.45
N ALA A 50 -9.49 -0.12 -1.40
CA ALA A 50 -9.14 -0.17 -2.82
C ALA A 50 -8.86 1.23 -3.36
N VAL A 51 -9.66 2.23 -2.97
CA VAL A 51 -9.40 3.65 -3.27
C VAL A 51 -8.03 4.08 -2.76
N ARG A 52 -7.67 3.70 -1.54
CA ARG A 52 -6.32 3.92 -0.99
C ARG A 52 -5.23 3.26 -1.81
N ASN A 53 -5.40 2.01 -2.20
CA ASN A 53 -4.42 1.29 -3.01
C ASN A 53 -4.26 1.94 -4.40
N ASN A 54 -5.34 2.44 -4.99
CA ASN A 54 -5.31 3.18 -6.26
C ASN A 54 -4.51 4.47 -6.11
N TYR A 55 -4.77 5.25 -5.05
CA TYR A 55 -4.03 6.47 -4.76
C TYR A 55 -2.53 6.21 -4.65
N LEU A 56 -2.13 5.15 -3.92
CA LEU A 56 -0.71 4.76 -3.79
C LEU A 56 -0.07 4.49 -5.15
N VAL A 57 -0.74 3.69 -5.99
CA VAL A 57 -0.22 3.35 -7.31
C VAL A 57 -0.17 4.58 -8.22
N GLU A 58 -1.22 5.40 -8.24
CA GLU A 58 -1.35 6.60 -9.08
C GLU A 58 -0.25 7.63 -8.85
N HIS A 59 0.27 7.70 -7.62
CA HIS A 59 1.31 8.64 -7.20
C HIS A 59 2.70 8.00 -7.05
N ALA A 60 2.92 6.80 -7.59
CA ALA A 60 4.20 6.09 -7.51
C ALA A 60 4.83 5.88 -8.89
N ALA A 61 6.16 5.92 -8.93
CA ALA A 61 6.97 5.44 -10.06
C ALA A 61 7.49 4.00 -9.84
N LEU A 62 7.65 3.60 -8.58
CA LEU A 62 8.13 2.29 -8.13
C LEU A 62 7.19 1.76 -7.05
N LEU A 63 6.77 0.50 -7.18
CA LEU A 63 6.10 -0.24 -6.11
C LEU A 63 7.11 -1.14 -5.41
N VAL A 64 7.34 -0.88 -4.12
CA VAL A 64 8.05 -1.82 -3.24
C VAL A 64 7.01 -2.56 -2.39
N ALA A 65 7.03 -3.89 -2.41
CA ALA A 65 6.08 -4.71 -1.67
C ALA A 65 6.76 -5.79 -0.83
N TRP A 66 6.00 -6.25 0.18
CA TRP A 66 6.21 -7.52 0.87
C TRP A 66 5.03 -8.42 0.52
N TYR A 67 5.16 -9.21 -0.55
CA TYR A 67 4.07 -9.99 -1.12
C TYR A 67 4.49 -11.45 -1.32
N ASP A 68 3.70 -12.38 -0.81
CA ASP A 68 3.96 -13.82 -0.88
C ASP A 68 3.29 -14.53 -2.08
N GLY A 69 2.43 -13.84 -2.83
CA GLY A 69 1.64 -14.42 -3.92
C GLY A 69 0.18 -14.71 -3.55
N SER A 70 -0.22 -14.49 -2.30
CA SER A 70 -1.58 -14.77 -1.83
C SER A 70 -2.65 -13.81 -2.39
N PRO A 71 -3.88 -14.27 -2.65
CA PRO A 71 -4.95 -13.38 -3.10
C PRO A 71 -5.30 -12.33 -2.02
N GLY A 72 -5.65 -11.12 -2.44
CA GLY A 72 -6.12 -10.08 -1.53
C GLY A 72 -5.75 -8.66 -1.96
N GLY A 73 -5.72 -7.75 -0.99
CA GLY A 73 -5.44 -6.33 -1.24
C GLY A 73 -4.07 -6.06 -1.85
N THR A 74 -3.04 -6.80 -1.43
CA THR A 74 -1.68 -6.66 -1.97
C THR A 74 -1.59 -7.16 -3.42
N HIS A 75 -2.17 -8.33 -3.72
CA HIS A 75 -2.29 -8.84 -5.08
C HIS A 75 -2.97 -7.84 -6.03
N TYR A 76 -4.07 -7.22 -5.57
CA TYR A 76 -4.75 -6.16 -6.32
C TYR A 76 -3.82 -4.97 -6.63
N THR A 77 -3.09 -4.48 -5.63
CA THR A 77 -2.16 -3.35 -5.78
C THR A 77 -1.03 -3.68 -6.75
N VAL A 78 -0.43 -4.87 -6.63
CA VAL A 78 0.65 -5.35 -7.50
C VAL A 78 0.17 -5.42 -8.95
N ARG A 79 -0.98 -6.08 -9.21
CA ARG A 79 -1.55 -6.15 -10.56
C ARG A 79 -1.83 -4.78 -11.16
N ARG A 80 -2.35 -3.84 -10.36
CA ARG A 80 -2.62 -2.47 -10.83
C ARG A 80 -1.33 -1.72 -11.17
N ALA A 81 -0.28 -1.87 -10.35
CA ALA A 81 1.02 -1.24 -10.61
C ALA A 81 1.66 -1.77 -11.91
N LEU A 82 1.67 -3.10 -12.09
CA LEU A 82 2.17 -3.74 -13.30
C LEU A 82 1.36 -3.35 -14.54
N GLY A 83 0.03 -3.31 -14.44
CA GLY A 83 -0.84 -2.86 -15.52
C GLY A 83 -0.64 -1.38 -15.91
N ARG A 84 -0.03 -0.57 -15.03
CA ARG A 84 0.38 0.81 -15.31
C ARG A 84 1.86 0.94 -15.70
N GLY A 85 2.60 -0.18 -15.77
CA GLY A 85 4.02 -0.18 -16.13
C GLY A 85 4.94 0.38 -15.05
N LEU A 86 4.54 0.39 -13.78
CA LEU A 86 5.44 0.77 -12.69
C LEU A 86 6.55 -0.27 -12.54
N GLU A 87 7.75 0.20 -12.17
CA GLU A 87 8.78 -0.70 -11.66
C GLU A 87 8.26 -1.38 -10.39
N PHE A 88 8.59 -2.66 -10.21
CA PHE A 88 8.13 -3.47 -9.10
C PHE A 88 9.29 -4.22 -8.45
N ILE A 89 9.49 -3.96 -7.16
CA ILE A 89 10.46 -4.69 -6.32
C ILE A 89 9.68 -5.40 -5.23
N ASN A 90 9.75 -6.73 -5.23
CA ASN A 90 9.24 -7.53 -4.13
C ASN A 90 10.36 -7.95 -3.19
N LEU A 91 10.25 -7.60 -1.92
CA LEU A 91 11.24 -7.95 -0.89
C LEU A 91 10.94 -9.30 -0.23
N HIS A 92 9.76 -9.88 -0.46
CA HIS A 92 9.43 -11.18 0.10
C HIS A 92 10.20 -12.29 -0.65
N PRO A 93 10.84 -13.23 0.05
CA PRO A 93 11.64 -14.29 -0.57
C PRO A 93 10.83 -15.37 -1.30
N HIS A 94 9.51 -15.20 -1.48
CA HIS A 94 8.65 -16.27 -1.97
C HIS A 94 8.62 -16.30 -3.51
N PRO A 95 8.90 -17.44 -4.16
CA PRO A 95 9.06 -17.50 -5.62
C PRO A 95 7.80 -17.15 -6.43
N ALA A 96 6.60 -17.38 -5.87
CA ALA A 96 5.35 -17.11 -6.58
C ALA A 96 5.10 -15.61 -6.82
N ALA A 97 5.68 -14.75 -5.97
CA ALA A 97 5.48 -13.32 -6.06
C ALA A 97 6.34 -12.65 -7.16
N LEU A 98 7.37 -13.34 -7.65
CA LEU A 98 8.20 -12.90 -8.77
C LEU A 98 7.58 -13.23 -10.14
N ARG A 99 6.80 -14.32 -10.25
CA ARG A 99 6.21 -14.77 -11.53
C ARG A 99 4.99 -13.98 -11.98
N GLN A 100 4.28 -13.33 -11.05
CA GLN A 100 3.08 -12.54 -11.38
C GLN A 100 3.40 -11.13 -11.89
N ALA A 101 4.69 -10.76 -11.98
CA ALA A 101 5.16 -9.49 -12.53
C ALA A 101 5.23 -9.48 -14.06
N GLU A 102 5.10 -10.64 -14.72
CA GLU A 102 5.05 -10.71 -16.17
C GLU A 102 3.65 -10.34 -16.67
N PRO A 103 3.53 -9.33 -17.56
CA PRO A 103 2.26 -9.04 -18.21
C PRO A 103 1.80 -10.29 -18.95
N THR A 104 0.57 -10.75 -18.71
CA THR A 104 -0.04 -11.74 -19.59
C THR A 104 -0.30 -11.04 -20.92
N LEU A 105 0.58 -11.27 -21.90
CA LEU A 105 0.32 -10.93 -23.30
C LEU A 105 -0.91 -11.75 -23.73
N PHE A 106 -2.00 -11.05 -24.02
CA PHE A 106 -3.10 -11.60 -24.81
C PHE A 106 -2.74 -11.56 -26.29
#